data_AF-A0A8G0LKJ8-F1
#
_entry.id   AF-A0A8G0LKJ8-F1
#
_cell.length_a   1.000
_cell.length_b   1.000
_cell.length_c   1.000
_cell.angle_alpha   90.00
_cell.angle_beta   90.00
_cell.angle_gamma   90.00
#
_symmetry.space_group_name_H-M   'P 1'
#
loop_
_entity.id
_entity.type
_entity.pdbx_description
1 polymer ?
#
loop_
_entity_poly.entity_id
_entity_poly.type
_entity_poly.pdbx_seq_one_letter_code
_entity_poly.pdbx_strand_id
1 'polypeptide(L)'
;MATLGVEVHPLGFTTNYGQIQFDVWDTAGQEKFGGLRDGYYINGQCGIIMFDVTSRITYKNVPNWHRDLVRVCENIPIVLCGNKVDVKERKVKAKTITFHRKKNLQYYDISAKSNYNFEKPFLWLARKLVGNPALEFVAAPALAPPTAQVDEALLEQYKKEMDEAAAMPLPGELSDDDL
;
A
#
# COMPACT_ATOMS: atom_id res chain seq x y z
N MET A 1 -1.86 17.79 7.73
CA MET A 1 -2.98 17.72 8.70
C MET A 1 -3.32 16.26 8.91
N ALA A 2 -3.86 15.87 10.07
CA ALA A 2 -4.38 14.52 10.26
C ALA A 2 -5.83 14.47 9.77
N THR A 3 -6.20 13.43 9.02
CA THR A 3 -7.59 13.21 8.58
C THR A 3 -8.48 12.99 9.80
N LEU A 4 -9.60 13.73 9.88
CA LEU A 4 -10.63 13.57 10.91
C LEU A 4 -11.84 12.87 10.29
N GLY A 5 -12.04 11.60 10.60
CA GLY A 5 -13.09 10.78 9.98
C GLY A 5 -12.64 10.15 8.66
N VAL A 6 -13.38 10.40 7.59
CA VAL A 6 -13.07 9.91 6.23
C VAL A 6 -13.23 11.02 5.21
N GLU A 7 -12.30 11.10 4.27
CA GLU A 7 -12.47 11.90 3.05
C GLU A 7 -12.56 10.95 1.84
N VAL A 8 -13.51 11.22 0.94
CA VAL A 8 -13.68 10.42 -0.28
C VAL A 8 -13.17 11.22 -1.47
N HIS A 9 -12.18 10.65 -2.16
CA HIS A 9 -11.52 11.27 -3.31
C HIS A 9 -11.71 10.37 -4.55
N PRO A 10 -12.50 10.79 -5.55
CA PRO A 10 -12.64 10.03 -6.79
C PRO A 10 -11.35 10.16 -7.63
N LEU A 11 -10.73 9.03 -7.94
CA LEU A 11 -9.55 8.94 -8.81
C LEU A 11 -9.87 8.16 -10.07
N GLY A 12 -9.91 8.88 -11.20
CA GLY A 12 -10.13 8.30 -12.52
C GLY A 12 -8.83 7.87 -13.20
N PHE A 13 -8.84 6.69 -13.81
CA PHE A 13 -7.74 6.14 -14.62
C PHE A 13 -8.28 5.75 -16.00
N THR A 14 -7.56 6.13 -17.05
CA THR A 14 -7.88 5.70 -18.43
C THR A 14 -7.07 4.45 -18.74
N THR A 15 -7.76 3.37 -19.09
CA THR A 15 -7.16 2.08 -19.44
C THR A 15 -7.30 1.79 -20.94
N ASN A 16 -6.58 0.77 -21.42
CA ASN A 16 -6.77 0.20 -22.76
C ASN A 16 -8.15 -0.47 -22.98
N TYR A 17 -9.00 -0.55 -21.95
CA TYR A 17 -10.36 -1.12 -22.01
C TYR A 17 -11.46 -0.12 -21.59
N GLY A 18 -11.12 1.17 -21.42
CA GLY A 18 -12.06 2.19 -20.97
C GLY A 18 -11.65 2.86 -19.65
N GLN A 19 -12.57 3.61 -19.05
CA GLN A 19 -12.30 4.33 -17.80
C GLN A 19 -12.61 3.46 -16.58
N ILE A 20 -11.77 3.58 -15.55
CA ILE A 20 -11.99 3.03 -14.21
C ILE A 20 -11.89 4.17 -13.21
N GLN A 21 -12.80 4.22 -12.25
CA GLN A 21 -12.74 5.15 -11.14
C GLN A 21 -12.60 4.38 -9.83
N PHE A 22 -11.68 4.83 -8.98
CA PHE A 22 -11.59 4.42 -7.58
C PHE A 22 -12.12 5.56 -6.72
N ASP A 23 -13.20 5.31 -5.99
CA ASP A 23 -13.58 6.21 -4.91
C ASP A 23 -12.70 5.87 -3.71
N VAL A 24 -11.68 6.70 -3.47
CA VAL A 24 -10.68 6.44 -2.43
C VAL A 24 -11.16 7.02 -1.11
N TRP A 25 -11.43 6.16 -0.14
CA TRP A 25 -11.80 6.52 1.22
C TRP A 25 -10.53 6.66 2.06
N ASP A 26 -9.99 7.87 2.19
CA ASP A 26 -8.86 8.16 3.07
C ASP A 26 -9.34 8.18 4.53
N THR A 27 -8.97 7.14 5.28
CA THR A 27 -9.44 6.95 6.66
C THR A 27 -8.45 7.52 7.67
N ALA A 28 -8.96 8.05 8.78
CA ALA A 28 -8.13 8.55 9.86
C ALA A 28 -7.19 7.46 10.45
N GLY A 29 -5.89 7.60 10.21
CA GLY A 29 -4.84 6.71 10.71
C GLY A 29 -4.61 6.72 12.23
N GLN A 30 -5.26 7.63 12.99
CA GLN A 30 -5.08 7.71 14.45
C GLN A 30 -5.84 6.59 15.18
N GLU A 31 -5.10 5.72 15.88
CA GLU A 31 -5.64 4.58 16.63
C GLU A 31 -6.76 4.95 17.62
N LYS A 32 -6.78 6.19 18.10
CA LYS A 32 -7.81 6.74 18.99
C LYS A 32 -9.22 6.74 18.40
N PHE A 33 -9.37 6.58 17.08
CA PHE A 33 -10.67 6.50 16.39
C PHE A 33 -11.03 5.07 15.94
N GLY A 34 -10.36 4.04 16.49
CA GLY A 34 -10.52 2.63 16.09
C GLY A 34 -11.97 2.14 15.96
N GLY A 35 -12.87 2.57 16.84
CA GLY A 35 -14.28 2.13 16.85
C GLY A 35 -15.16 2.65 15.71
N LEU A 36 -14.77 3.71 15.00
CA LEU A 36 -15.52 4.26 13.85
C LEU A 36 -15.09 3.65 12.51
N ARG A 37 -14.02 2.83 12.49
CA ARG A 37 -13.36 2.37 11.26
C ARG A 37 -14.11 1.28 10.53
N ASP A 38 -14.80 0.40 11.25
CA ASP A 38 -15.53 -0.71 10.63
C ASP A 38 -16.61 -0.22 9.66
N GLY A 39 -17.26 0.90 9.99
CA GLY A 39 -18.27 1.53 9.13
C GLY A 39 -17.70 2.05 7.81
N TYR A 40 -16.43 2.45 7.76
CA TYR A 40 -15.78 2.93 6.54
C TYR A 40 -15.36 1.80 5.60
N TYR A 41 -15.25 0.57 6.09
CA TYR A 41 -14.88 -0.57 5.26
C TYR A 41 -16.09 -1.18 4.54
N ILE A 42 -17.31 -0.96 5.02
CA ILE A 42 -18.52 -1.59 4.46
C ILE A 42 -18.59 -1.37 2.94
N ASN A 43 -18.81 -2.46 2.20
CA ASN A 43 -18.85 -2.51 0.73
C ASN A 43 -17.54 -2.14 0.01
N GLY A 44 -16.41 -2.07 0.73
CA GLY A 44 -15.09 -1.92 0.11
C GLY A 44 -14.82 -3.06 -0.87
N GLN A 45 -14.43 -2.72 -2.11
CA GLN A 45 -14.16 -3.70 -3.17
C GLN A 45 -12.67 -4.09 -3.22
N CYS A 46 -11.78 -3.24 -2.69
CA CYS A 46 -10.35 -3.44 -2.61
C CYS A 46 -9.74 -2.61 -1.49
N GLY A 47 -8.48 -2.88 -1.11
CA GLY A 47 -7.79 -2.17 -0.03
C GLY A 47 -6.35 -1.79 -0.37
N ILE A 48 -5.91 -0.65 0.17
CA ILE A 48 -4.49 -0.29 0.25
C ILE A 48 -4.15 -0.11 1.71
N ILE A 49 -3.25 -0.93 2.25
CA ILE A 49 -2.68 -0.74 3.58
C ILE A 49 -1.34 -0.05 3.40
N MET A 50 -1.15 1.09 4.05
CA MET A 50 0.06 1.89 3.92
C MET A 50 0.80 1.99 5.25
N PHE A 51 2.13 1.88 5.20
CA PHE A 51 3.01 2.23 6.32
C PHE A 51 4.10 3.19 5.84
N ASP A 52 4.79 3.81 6.79
CA ASP A 52 5.88 4.75 6.54
C ASP A 52 7.22 4.02 6.73
N VAL A 53 8.05 3.97 5.68
CA VAL A 53 9.34 3.26 5.74
C VAL A 53 10.34 3.92 6.70
N THR A 54 10.09 5.15 7.13
CA THR A 54 10.88 5.89 8.13
C THR A 54 10.41 5.63 9.57
N SER A 55 9.31 4.89 9.76
CA SER A 55 8.69 4.67 11.06
C SER A 55 8.35 3.20 11.31
N ARG A 56 9.18 2.50 12.09
CA ARG A 56 9.02 1.06 12.39
C ARG A 56 7.67 0.72 13.03
N ILE A 57 7.13 1.62 13.86
CA ILE A 57 5.85 1.41 14.52
C ILE A 57 4.70 1.30 13.53
N THR A 58 4.73 2.07 12.43
CA THR A 58 3.67 2.01 11.40
C THR A 58 3.64 0.65 10.71
N TYR A 59 4.80 0.04 10.47
CA TYR A 59 4.86 -1.33 9.93
C TYR A 59 4.41 -2.38 10.95
N LYS A 60 4.77 -2.23 12.24
CA LYS A 60 4.28 -3.11 13.31
C LYS A 60 2.75 -3.14 13.42
N ASN A 61 2.07 -2.06 13.01
CA ASN A 61 0.62 -1.95 13.04
C ASN A 61 -0.09 -2.52 11.81
N VAL A 62 0.63 -2.84 10.72
CA VAL A 62 0.06 -3.41 9.49
C VAL A 62 -0.82 -4.65 9.76
N PRO A 63 -0.43 -5.61 10.61
CA PRO A 63 -1.29 -6.77 10.94
C PRO A 63 -2.64 -6.38 11.54
N ASN A 64 -2.68 -5.34 12.38
CA ASN A 64 -3.91 -4.85 12.99
C ASN A 64 -4.84 -4.26 11.92
N TRP A 65 -4.31 -3.40 11.05
CA TRP A 65 -5.07 -2.82 9.93
C TRP A 65 -5.61 -3.88 8.99
N HIS A 66 -4.78 -4.88 8.66
CA HIS A 66 -5.21 -5.99 7.84
C HIS A 66 -6.34 -6.78 8.51
N ARG A 67 -6.18 -7.14 9.79
CA ARG A 67 -7.19 -7.87 10.56
C ARG A 67 -8.52 -7.11 10.56
N ASP A 68 -8.49 -5.81 10.84
CA ASP A 68 -9.70 -5.01 10.95
C ASP A 68 -10.40 -4.87 9.58
N LEU A 69 -9.64 -4.69 8.49
CA LEU A 69 -10.18 -4.63 7.14
C LEU A 69 -10.81 -5.96 6.70
N VAL A 70 -10.12 -7.09 6.87
CA VAL A 70 -10.65 -8.39 6.44
C VAL A 70 -11.80 -8.90 7.31
N ARG A 71 -11.97 -8.33 8.52
CA ARG A 71 -13.13 -8.60 9.38
C ARG A 71 -14.44 -8.07 8.78
N VAL A 72 -14.36 -7.00 7.98
CA VAL A 72 -15.53 -6.37 7.33
C VAL A 72 -15.64 -6.76 5.86
N CYS A 73 -14.50 -6.81 5.15
CA CYS A 73 -14.43 -7.16 3.73
C CYS A 73 -13.65 -8.45 3.53
N GLU A 74 -14.36 -9.56 3.42
CA GLU A 74 -13.74 -10.85 3.10
C GLU A 74 -13.35 -10.92 1.62
N ASN A 75 -12.20 -11.55 1.34
CA ASN A 75 -11.74 -11.92 -0.01
C ASN A 75 -11.56 -10.77 -1.03
N ILE A 76 -11.36 -9.54 -0.56
CA ILE A 76 -11.03 -8.41 -1.46
C ILE A 76 -9.53 -8.33 -1.77
N PRO A 77 -9.13 -7.89 -2.97
CA PRO A 77 -7.72 -7.67 -3.29
C PRO A 77 -7.15 -6.51 -2.45
N ILE A 78 -6.00 -6.75 -1.81
CA ILE A 78 -5.32 -5.79 -0.93
C ILE A 78 -3.87 -5.62 -1.36
N VAL A 79 -3.40 -4.37 -1.41
CA VAL A 79 -2.01 -4.02 -1.66
C VAL A 79 -1.39 -3.42 -0.39
N LEU A 80 -0.19 -3.88 -0.04
CA LEU A 80 0.64 -3.27 1.01
C LEU A 80 1.60 -2.25 0.37
N CYS A 81 1.62 -1.01 0.89
CA CYS A 81 2.49 0.05 0.40
C CYS A 81 3.44 0.56 1.47
N GLY A 82 4.74 0.55 1.19
CA GLY A 82 5.75 1.25 1.98
C GLY A 82 5.97 2.65 1.42
N ASN A 83 5.41 3.66 2.08
CA ASN A 83 5.47 5.06 1.65
C ASN A 83 6.70 5.80 2.20
N LYS A 84 7.03 6.94 1.58
CA LYS A 84 8.15 7.85 1.91
C LYS A 84 9.53 7.32 1.55
N VAL A 85 9.64 6.55 0.47
CA VAL A 85 10.94 6.05 -0.02
C VAL A 85 11.85 7.15 -0.58
N ASP A 86 11.33 8.37 -0.76
CA ASP A 86 12.12 9.58 -1.03
C ASP A 86 13.02 9.99 0.15
N VAL A 87 12.76 9.50 1.36
CA VAL A 87 13.56 9.81 2.54
C VAL A 87 14.71 8.82 2.68
N LYS A 88 15.96 9.34 2.65
CA LYS A 88 17.19 8.53 2.75
C LYS A 88 17.27 7.66 4.02
N GLU A 89 16.75 8.15 5.14
CA GLU A 89 16.80 7.45 6.43
C GLU A 89 15.68 6.38 6.56
N ARG A 90 15.71 5.37 5.68
CA ARG A 90 14.80 4.23 5.73
C ARG A 90 15.04 3.37 6.99
N LYS A 91 14.06 3.30 7.89
CA LYS A 91 14.11 2.52 9.15
C LYS A 91 13.51 1.12 9.04
N VAL A 92 12.58 0.91 8.11
CA VAL A 92 11.97 -0.39 7.79
C VAL A 92 12.66 -0.95 6.54
N LYS A 93 13.54 -1.93 6.73
CA LYS A 93 14.39 -2.50 5.66
C LYS A 93 13.65 -3.60 4.90
N ALA A 94 14.04 -3.85 3.66
CA ALA A 94 13.45 -4.86 2.79
C ALA A 94 13.25 -6.23 3.48
N LYS A 95 14.29 -6.73 4.16
CA LYS A 95 14.27 -8.01 4.89
C LYS A 95 13.21 -8.09 6.00
N THR A 96 12.78 -6.96 6.54
CA THR A 96 11.75 -6.90 7.60
C THR A 96 10.33 -6.91 7.05
N ILE A 97 10.16 -6.61 5.76
CA ILE A 97 8.86 -6.45 5.10
C ILE A 97 8.41 -7.82 4.57
N THR A 98 7.90 -8.66 5.47
CA THR A 98 7.50 -10.04 5.17
C THR A 98 5.99 -10.27 5.23
N PHE A 99 5.22 -9.33 5.78
CA PHE A 99 3.77 -9.50 6.01
C PHE A 99 2.98 -9.81 4.73
N HIS A 100 3.33 -9.14 3.62
CA HIS A 100 2.68 -9.35 2.33
C HIS A 100 2.82 -10.79 1.84
N ARG A 101 3.98 -11.43 2.03
CA ARG A 101 4.20 -12.84 1.69
C ARG A 101 3.36 -13.78 2.57
N LYS A 102 3.28 -13.49 3.89
CA LYS A 102 2.47 -14.28 4.84
C LYS A 102 0.97 -14.24 4.54
N LYS A 103 0.48 -13.14 3.95
CA LYS A 103 -0.95 -12.94 3.63
C LYS A 103 -1.25 -12.94 2.13
N ASN A 104 -0.29 -13.33 1.29
CA ASN A 104 -0.41 -13.34 -0.18
C ASN A 104 -0.89 -11.99 -0.77
N LEU A 105 -0.35 -10.89 -0.26
CA LEU A 105 -0.63 -9.53 -0.71
C LEU A 105 0.46 -9.06 -1.69
N GLN A 106 0.09 -8.15 -2.58
CA GLN A 106 1.07 -7.43 -3.38
C GLN A 106 1.75 -6.35 -2.55
N TYR A 107 3.05 -6.13 -2.74
CA TYR A 107 3.80 -5.06 -2.11
C TYR A 107 4.37 -4.07 -3.14
N TYR A 108 4.35 -2.78 -2.81
CA TYR A 108 5.08 -1.74 -3.53
C TYR A 108 5.74 -0.73 -2.59
N ASP A 109 6.99 -0.37 -2.90
CA ASP A 109 7.60 0.86 -2.42
C ASP A 109 7.01 2.04 -3.20
N ILE A 110 6.53 3.07 -2.51
CA ILE A 110 5.91 4.26 -3.10
C ILE A 110 6.43 5.55 -2.45
N SER A 111 6.30 6.67 -3.15
CA SER A 111 6.42 7.99 -2.53
C SER A 111 5.32 8.90 -3.04
N ALA A 112 4.40 9.24 -2.15
CA ALA A 112 3.33 10.19 -2.45
C ALA A 112 3.86 11.60 -2.77
N LYS A 113 5.05 11.97 -2.28
CA LYS A 113 5.64 13.29 -2.54
C LYS A 113 6.30 13.40 -3.91
N SER A 114 6.89 12.32 -4.41
CA SER A 114 7.59 12.29 -5.70
C SER A 114 6.78 11.66 -6.82
N ASN A 115 5.57 11.18 -6.52
CA ASN A 115 4.74 10.34 -7.39
C ASN A 115 5.38 9.00 -7.78
N TYR A 116 6.48 8.59 -7.13
CA TYR A 116 7.16 7.33 -7.40
C TYR A 116 6.23 6.13 -7.14
N ASN A 117 6.07 5.28 -8.17
CA ASN A 117 5.20 4.09 -8.19
C ASN A 117 3.73 4.34 -7.80
N PHE A 118 3.25 5.59 -7.83
CA PHE A 118 1.90 5.94 -7.39
C PHE A 118 0.81 5.09 -8.07
N GLU A 119 0.96 4.83 -9.36
CA GLU A 119 -0.02 4.09 -10.16
C GLU A 119 -0.01 2.57 -9.92
N LYS A 120 1.09 2.00 -9.42
CA LYS A 120 1.27 0.54 -9.35
C LYS A 120 0.24 -0.17 -8.46
N PRO A 121 -0.08 0.33 -7.25
CA PRO A 121 -1.15 -0.24 -6.43
C PRO A 121 -2.49 -0.26 -7.16
N PHE A 122 -2.87 0.86 -7.79
CA PHE A 122 -4.13 0.97 -8.52
C PHE A 122 -4.19 0.07 -9.74
N LEU A 123 -3.11 -0.03 -10.50
CA LEU A 123 -3.04 -0.89 -11.68
C LEU A 123 -3.19 -2.37 -11.29
N TRP A 124 -2.50 -2.80 -10.23
CA TRP A 124 -2.63 -4.18 -9.74
C TRP A 124 -4.05 -4.48 -9.24
N LEU A 125 -4.65 -3.55 -8.49
CA LEU A 125 -6.04 -3.67 -8.03
C LEU A 125 -7.01 -3.71 -9.20
N ALA A 126 -6.87 -2.83 -10.20
CA ALA A 126 -7.71 -2.81 -11.40
C ALA A 126 -7.66 -4.14 -12.15
N ARG A 127 -6.45 -4.71 -12.35
CA ARG A 127 -6.29 -6.04 -12.96
C ARG A 127 -7.00 -7.14 -12.18
N LYS A 128 -6.94 -7.11 -10.85
CA LYS A 128 -7.60 -8.09 -9.99
C LYS A 128 -9.12 -7.95 -9.98
N LEU A 129 -9.63 -6.73 -9.91
CA LEU A 129 -11.07 -6.44 -9.90
C LEU A 129 -11.72 -6.76 -11.25
N VAL A 130 -11.05 -6.42 -12.35
CA VAL A 130 -11.56 -6.69 -13.71
C VAL A 130 -11.31 -8.14 -14.14
N GLY A 131 -10.36 -8.84 -13.49
CA GLY A 131 -9.96 -10.18 -13.87
C GLY A 131 -9.14 -10.24 -15.17
N ASN A 132 -8.50 -9.13 -15.57
CA ASN A 132 -7.70 -9.04 -16.78
C ASN A 132 -6.25 -8.59 -16.48
N PRO A 133 -5.25 -9.49 -16.60
CA PRO A 133 -3.85 -9.14 -16.36
C PRO A 133 -3.24 -8.23 -17.44
N ALA A 134 -3.84 -8.15 -18.64
CA ALA A 134 -3.39 -7.30 -19.74
C ALA A 134 -3.92 -5.86 -19.67
N LEU A 135 -4.66 -5.51 -18.61
CA LEU A 135 -5.10 -4.14 -18.36
C LEU A 135 -3.89 -3.25 -18.08
N GLU A 136 -3.80 -2.14 -18.80
CA GLU A 136 -2.75 -1.12 -18.68
C GLU A 136 -3.38 0.27 -18.59
N PHE A 137 -2.75 1.18 -17.84
CA PHE A 137 -3.09 2.59 -17.91
C PHE A 137 -2.48 3.22 -19.15
N VAL A 138 -3.29 3.91 -19.95
CA VAL A 138 -2.88 4.50 -21.24
C VAL A 138 -2.70 6.01 -21.18
N ALA A 139 -2.99 6.62 -20.03
CA ALA A 139 -2.75 8.03 -19.76
C ALA A 139 -2.26 8.18 -18.33
N ALA A 140 -1.34 9.13 -18.11
CA ALA A 140 -0.92 9.48 -16.77
C ALA A 140 -2.11 10.09 -16.00
N PRO A 141 -2.33 9.69 -14.73
CA PRO A 141 -3.33 10.35 -13.90
C PRO A 141 -2.97 11.82 -13.69
N ALA A 142 -3.99 12.68 -13.56
CA ALA A 142 -3.80 14.10 -13.26
C ALA A 142 -3.34 14.28 -11.80
N LEU A 143 -2.05 14.04 -11.55
CA LEU A 143 -1.43 14.18 -10.23
C LEU A 143 -0.96 15.61 -9.99
N ALA A 144 -0.96 16.02 -8.72
CA ALA A 144 -0.25 17.22 -8.32
C ALA A 144 1.25 17.08 -8.67
N PRO A 145 1.92 18.18 -9.03
CA PRO A 145 3.35 18.17 -9.28
C PRO A 145 4.12 17.59 -8.08
N PRO A 146 5.19 16.80 -8.32
CA PRO A 146 5.97 16.23 -7.24
C PRO A 146 6.59 17.34 -6.38
N THR A 147 6.53 17.15 -5.07
CA THR A 147 7.08 18.05 -4.04
C THR A 147 8.38 17.53 -3.43
N ALA A 148 8.85 16.36 -3.88
CA ALA A 148 10.15 15.80 -3.55
C ALA A 148 10.78 15.17 -4.78
N GLN A 149 12.10 15.18 -4.83
CA GLN A 149 12.87 14.41 -5.80
C GLN A 149 13.30 13.09 -5.18
N VAL A 150 13.25 12.02 -5.96
CA VAL A 150 13.81 10.72 -5.60
C VAL A 150 15.16 10.55 -6.25
N ASP A 151 16.09 9.95 -5.50
CA ASP A 151 17.40 9.53 -6.02
C ASP A 151 17.23 8.19 -6.73
N GLU A 152 17.37 8.18 -8.05
CA GLU A 152 17.15 6.98 -8.88
C GLU A 152 18.06 5.81 -8.48
N ALA A 153 19.33 6.09 -8.16
CA ALA A 153 20.29 5.07 -7.74
C ALA A 153 19.87 4.45 -6.40
N LEU A 154 19.35 5.27 -5.49
CA LEU A 154 18.81 4.79 -4.21
C LEU A 154 17.57 3.92 -4.39
N LEU A 155 16.67 4.29 -5.32
CA LEU A 155 15.47 3.50 -5.62
C LEU A 155 15.83 2.16 -6.27
N GLU A 156 16.81 2.14 -7.17
CA GLU A 156 17.31 0.91 -7.78
C GLU A 156 17.95 0.00 -6.73
N GLN A 157 18.71 0.57 -5.78
CA GLN A 157 19.22 -0.17 -4.64
C GLN A 157 18.09 -0.77 -3.80
N TYR A 158 17.05 0.01 -3.44
CA TYR A 158 15.92 -0.50 -2.67
C TYR A 158 15.17 -1.60 -3.40
N LYS A 159 14.99 -1.48 -4.72
CA LYS A 159 14.40 -2.52 -5.54
C LYS A 159 15.23 -3.81 -5.48
N LYS A 160 16.55 -3.71 -5.65
CA LYS A 160 17.45 -4.86 -5.55
C LYS A 160 17.38 -5.53 -4.17
N GLU A 161 17.41 -4.75 -3.09
CA GLU A 161 17.28 -5.28 -1.72
C GLU A 161 15.93 -5.97 -1.49
N MET A 162 14.84 -5.47 -2.08
CA MET A 162 13.52 -6.11 -2.05
C MET A 162 13.48 -7.42 -2.82
N ASP A 163 14.07 -7.47 -4.02
CA ASP A 163 14.14 -8.69 -4.84
C ASP A 163 14.98 -9.77 -4.13
N GLU A 164 16.11 -9.39 -3.53
CA GLU A 164 16.92 -10.28 -2.70
C GLU A 164 16.13 -10.81 -1.49
N ALA A 165 15.37 -9.95 -0.80
CA ALA A 165 14.55 -10.34 0.35
C ALA A 165 13.38 -11.26 -0.05
N ALA A 166 12.83 -11.11 -1.26
CA ALA A 166 11.79 -11.99 -1.78
C ALA A 166 12.33 -13.41 -2.04
N ALA A 167 13.60 -13.54 -2.46
CA ALA A 167 14.27 -14.81 -2.69
C ALA A 167 14.66 -15.56 -1.39
N MET A 168 14.71 -14.85 -0.25
CA MET A 168 14.99 -15.49 1.05
C MET A 168 13.77 -16.24 1.59
N PRO A 169 13.96 -17.38 2.29
CA PRO A 169 12.88 -18.01 3.05
C PRO A 169 12.24 -17.02 4.02
N LEU A 170 10.94 -17.18 4.29
CA LEU A 170 10.33 -16.44 5.38
C LEU A 170 11.05 -16.81 6.69
N PRO A 171 11.32 -15.85 7.59
CA PRO A 171 11.75 -16.18 8.93
C PRO A 171 10.77 -17.21 9.49
N GLY A 172 11.28 -18.30 10.07
CA GLY A 172 10.44 -19.26 10.77
C GLY A 172 9.51 -18.50 11.72
N GLU A 173 8.28 -18.96 11.86
CA GLU A 173 7.40 -18.43 12.90
C GLU A 173 8.11 -18.64 14.23
N LEU A 174 8.80 -17.60 14.72
CA LEU A 174 9.08 -17.49 16.13
C LEU A 174 7.69 -17.54 16.76
N SER A 175 7.40 -18.66 17.41
CA SER A 175 6.21 -18.83 18.23
C SER A 175 6.07 -17.61 19.12
N ASP A 176 4.85 -17.11 19.29
CA ASP A 176 4.52 -15.94 20.10
C ASP A 176 4.99 -16.06 21.58
N ASP A 177 5.57 -17.20 21.97
CA ASP A 177 6.13 -17.50 23.30
C ASP A 177 7.55 -16.96 23.55
N ASP A 178 8.23 -16.34 22.57
CA ASP A 178 9.58 -15.76 22.74
C ASP A 178 9.61 -14.21 22.87
N LEU A 179 8.50 -13.56 23.27
CA LEU A 179 8.43 -12.13 23.61
C LEU A 179 7.94 -11.84 25.03
#